data_AF-A0A356T1P3-F1
#
_entry.id   AF-A0A356T1P3-F1
#
_cell.length_a   1.000
_cell.length_b   1.000
_cell.length_c   1.000
_cell.angle_alpha   90.00
_cell.angle_beta   90.00
_cell.angle_gamma   90.00
#
_symmetry.space_group_name_H-M   'P 1'
#
loop_
_entity.id
_entity.type
_entity.pdbx_description
1 polymer ?
#
loop_
_entity_poly.entity_id
_entity_poly.type
_entity_poly.pdbx_seq_one_letter_code
_entity_poly.pdbx_strand_id
1 'polypeptide(L)'
;MARTGTDDAVRQVSAHSHEQARVMEEAARAVSGMAEMSARIEELSRTASHLAEEANGQACEGRTELDRLSTVVGELDGLHAELGELARSVRAIQERSRAIQRFAAQARMLALNAQIEAARAGDRGKGFSVVAVEMRELANSSQEAAQEISDAVDDGAGRIEELRGHAGERTRVVREAVGSSRRAFELIADEVHRIAEANHTIARTTLEQASLTRATSESLRERSERASGRAAGVESLLAGEEIPELTPEEAYGALSRFEVIDVRDREEYVDELGHITGSRCIPIGDELKAALSDLDPSKKYLFVCRSGGRSLRAARLAQAAGLHSSHNLTGGMLRWNEARLPVTKRAA
;
A
#
# COMPACT_ATOMS: atom_id res chain seq x y z
N MET A 1 15.76 57.05 6.51
CA MET A 1 14.88 56.22 5.65
C MET A 1 15.59 55.06 4.94
N ALA A 2 16.93 55.00 4.83
CA ALA A 2 17.61 53.85 4.20
C ALA A 2 17.88 52.66 5.16
N ARG A 3 18.10 52.91 6.46
CA ARG A 3 18.28 51.85 7.48
C ARG A 3 17.04 50.96 7.66
N THR A 4 15.83 51.54 7.55
CA THR A 4 14.56 50.80 7.66
C THR A 4 14.39 49.76 6.55
N GLY A 5 14.82 50.05 5.31
CA GLY A 5 14.68 49.10 4.20
C GLY A 5 15.61 47.88 4.30
N THR A 6 16.83 48.05 4.81
CA THR A 6 17.75 46.92 5.06
C THR A 6 17.32 46.10 6.28
N ASP A 7 16.86 46.74 7.35
CA ASP A 7 16.40 46.03 8.55
C ASP A 7 15.09 45.27 8.27
N ASP A 8 14.19 45.84 7.46
CA ASP A 8 12.97 45.15 7.03
C ASP A 8 13.26 43.97 6.10
N ALA A 9 14.20 44.10 5.16
CA ALA A 9 14.63 43.00 4.29
C ALA A 9 15.30 41.86 5.09
N VAL A 10 16.11 42.20 6.09
CA VAL A 10 16.74 41.23 7.00
C VAL A 10 15.68 40.50 7.82
N ARG A 11 14.74 41.23 8.43
CA ARG A 11 13.63 40.63 9.19
C ARG A 11 12.78 39.72 8.33
N GLN A 12 12.50 40.12 7.09
CA GLN A 12 11.75 39.32 6.14
C GLN A 12 12.49 38.03 5.75
N VAL A 13 13.80 38.09 5.50
CA VAL A 13 14.59 36.90 5.16
C VAL A 13 14.73 35.96 6.35
N SER A 14 14.92 36.47 7.57
CA SER A 14 14.96 35.65 8.78
C SER A 14 13.61 34.95 9.04
N ALA A 15 12.49 35.68 8.96
CA ALA A 15 11.16 35.11 9.10
C ALA A 15 10.88 34.03 8.04
N HIS A 16 11.25 34.30 6.77
CA HIS A 16 11.11 33.31 5.70
C HIS A 16 12.01 32.08 5.90
N SER A 17 13.22 32.27 6.42
CA SER A 17 14.16 31.17 6.70
C SER A 17 13.66 30.28 7.84
N HIS A 18 13.08 30.87 8.89
CA HIS A 18 12.46 30.10 9.98
C HIS A 18 11.24 29.30 9.50
N GLU A 19 10.37 29.92 8.71
CA GLU A 19 9.21 29.22 8.15
C GLU A 19 9.63 28.11 7.18
N GLN A 20 10.64 28.37 6.35
CA GLN A 20 11.21 27.36 5.47
C GLN A 20 11.80 26.19 6.29
N ALA A 21 12.56 26.45 7.35
CA ALA A 21 13.10 25.39 8.21
C ALA A 21 12.00 24.49 8.81
N ARG A 22 10.89 25.09 9.27
CA ARG A 22 9.72 24.36 9.80
C ARG A 22 9.11 23.42 8.75
N VAL A 23 8.83 23.95 7.55
CA VAL A 23 8.28 23.15 6.44
C VAL A 23 9.22 22.00 6.05
N MET A 24 10.53 22.22 6.16
CA MET A 24 11.52 21.20 5.84
C MET A 24 11.61 20.10 6.90
N GLU A 25 11.49 20.45 8.17
CA GLU A 25 11.42 19.46 9.25
C GLU A 25 10.16 18.59 9.13
N GLU A 26 9.02 19.20 8.82
CA GLU A 26 7.77 18.48 8.55
C GLU A 26 7.89 17.53 7.34
N ALA A 27 8.51 18.01 6.24
CA ALA A 27 8.74 17.20 5.07
C ALA A 27 9.73 16.03 5.34
N ALA A 28 10.78 16.26 6.13
CA ALA A 28 11.73 15.22 6.52
C ALA A 28 11.04 14.11 7.36
N ARG A 29 10.16 14.49 8.29
CA ARG A 29 9.35 13.53 9.05
C ARG A 29 8.42 12.72 8.15
N ALA A 30 7.75 13.38 7.19
CA ALA A 30 6.88 12.70 6.23
C ALA A 30 7.65 11.68 5.37
N VAL A 31 8.84 12.06 4.88
CA VAL A 31 9.74 11.18 4.11
C VAL A 31 10.24 9.99 4.93
N SER A 32 10.59 10.20 6.21
CA SER A 32 10.93 9.09 7.12
C SER A 32 9.75 8.13 7.29
N GLY A 33 8.54 8.67 7.47
CA GLY A 33 7.32 7.86 7.54
C GLY A 33 7.05 7.06 6.26
N MET A 34 7.33 7.63 5.08
CA MET A 34 7.20 6.92 3.79
C MET A 34 8.21 5.76 3.67
N ALA A 35 9.43 5.93 4.16
CA ALA A 35 10.44 4.87 4.18
C ALA A 35 10.02 3.71 5.09
N GLU A 36 9.55 4.01 6.32
CA GLU A 36 9.01 3.01 7.24
C GLU A 36 7.79 2.29 6.67
N MET A 37 6.88 3.02 6.02
CA MET A 37 5.71 2.44 5.37
C MET A 37 6.10 1.50 4.23
N SER A 38 7.12 1.84 3.46
CA SER A 38 7.64 0.98 2.39
C SER A 38 8.17 -0.35 2.94
N ALA A 39 8.92 -0.31 4.05
CA ALA A 39 9.42 -1.52 4.71
C ALA A 39 8.27 -2.39 5.26
N ARG A 40 7.24 -1.78 5.86
CA ARG A 40 6.04 -2.51 6.33
C ARG A 40 5.25 -3.15 5.20
N ILE A 41 5.12 -2.47 4.06
CA ILE A 41 4.45 -3.03 2.87
C ILE A 41 5.19 -4.26 2.36
N GLU A 42 6.52 -4.22 2.34
CA GLU A 42 7.34 -5.36 1.92
C GLU A 42 7.16 -6.58 2.85
N GLU A 43 7.15 -6.36 4.16
CA GLU A 43 6.88 -7.41 5.16
C GLU A 43 5.46 -7.99 5.01
N LEU A 44 4.45 -7.14 4.79
CA LEU A 44 3.08 -7.58 4.56
C LEU A 44 2.97 -8.41 3.27
N SER A 45 3.67 -8.03 2.21
CA SER A 45 3.67 -8.78 0.94
C SER A 45 4.34 -10.15 1.07
N ARG A 46 5.43 -10.24 1.85
CA ARG A 46 6.05 -11.54 2.19
C ARG A 46 5.10 -12.43 2.99
N THR A 47 4.41 -11.86 3.96
CA THR A 47 3.42 -12.58 4.78
C THR A 47 2.24 -13.07 3.94
N ALA A 48 1.72 -12.22 3.06
CA ALA A 48 0.65 -12.58 2.13
C ALA A 48 1.06 -13.71 1.17
N SER A 49 2.31 -13.69 0.69
CA SER A 49 2.85 -14.77 -0.16
C SER A 49 2.91 -16.09 0.59
N HIS A 50 3.41 -16.09 1.82
CA HIS A 50 3.49 -17.29 2.64
C HIS A 50 2.11 -17.90 2.95
N LEU A 51 1.15 -17.06 3.36
CA LEU A 51 -0.24 -17.51 3.60
C LEU A 51 -0.89 -18.06 2.33
N ALA A 52 -0.59 -17.49 1.15
CA ALA A 52 -1.08 -18.00 -0.12
C ALA A 52 -0.47 -19.37 -0.48
N GLU A 53 0.82 -19.58 -0.22
CA GLU A 53 1.48 -20.88 -0.40
C GLU A 53 0.89 -21.95 0.54
N GLU A 54 0.66 -21.62 1.82
CA GLU A 54 0.00 -22.50 2.78
C GLU A 54 -1.42 -22.88 2.31
N ALA A 55 -2.21 -21.89 1.89
CA ALA A 55 -3.57 -22.11 1.37
C ALA A 55 -3.56 -23.02 0.13
N ASN A 56 -2.59 -22.85 -0.77
CA ASN A 56 -2.42 -23.71 -1.94
C ASN A 56 -2.04 -25.14 -1.56
N GLY A 57 -1.16 -25.30 -0.57
CA GLY A 57 -0.81 -26.61 0.00
C GLY A 57 -2.04 -27.34 0.53
N GLN A 58 -2.83 -26.65 1.37
CA GLN A 58 -4.09 -27.18 1.91
C GLN A 58 -5.10 -27.51 0.81
N ALA A 59 -5.21 -26.69 -0.24
CA ALA A 59 -6.08 -26.96 -1.37
C ALA A 59 -5.64 -28.20 -2.17
N CYS A 60 -4.33 -28.41 -2.34
CA CYS A 60 -3.78 -29.61 -2.98
C CYS A 60 -4.04 -30.88 -2.17
N GLU A 61 -3.84 -30.82 -0.84
CA GLU A 61 -4.18 -31.91 0.06
C GLU A 61 -5.67 -32.22 0.03
N GLY A 62 -6.51 -31.19 0.09
CA GLY A 62 -7.96 -31.29 -0.01
C GLY A 62 -8.41 -31.96 -1.31
N ARG A 63 -7.83 -31.57 -2.45
CA ARG A 63 -8.09 -32.22 -3.75
C ARG A 63 -7.70 -33.69 -3.77
N THR A 64 -6.56 -34.04 -3.18
CA THR A 64 -6.12 -35.44 -3.07
C THR A 64 -7.12 -36.27 -2.26
N GLU A 65 -7.66 -35.70 -1.19
CA GLU A 65 -8.71 -36.36 -0.39
C GLU A 65 -10.03 -36.49 -1.17
N LEU A 66 -10.39 -35.50 -2.01
CA LEU A 66 -11.54 -35.61 -2.91
C LEU A 66 -11.38 -36.68 -3.99
N ASP A 67 -10.16 -36.94 -4.44
CA ASP A 67 -9.90 -38.03 -5.38
C ASP A 67 -10.09 -39.40 -4.70
N ARG A 68 -9.68 -39.54 -3.43
CA ARG A 68 -10.01 -40.72 -2.61
C ARG A 68 -11.51 -40.88 -2.43
N LEU A 69 -12.22 -39.80 -2.10
CA LEU A 69 -13.69 -39.83 -2.00
C LEU A 69 -14.37 -40.15 -3.33
N SER A 70 -13.80 -39.73 -4.47
CA SER A 70 -14.31 -40.09 -5.79
C SER A 70 -14.18 -41.60 -6.05
N THR A 71 -13.10 -42.23 -5.59
CA THR A 71 -12.95 -43.70 -5.61
C THR A 71 -14.03 -44.37 -4.77
N VAL A 72 -14.27 -43.89 -3.55
CA VAL A 72 -15.33 -44.43 -2.67
C VAL A 72 -16.71 -44.30 -3.32
N VAL A 73 -17.00 -43.18 -3.99
CA VAL A 73 -18.26 -43.03 -4.74
C VAL A 73 -18.36 -44.08 -5.87
N GLY A 74 -17.26 -44.39 -6.54
CA GLY A 74 -17.22 -45.47 -7.53
C GLY A 74 -17.46 -46.86 -6.93
N GLU A 75 -16.92 -47.14 -5.74
CA GLU A 75 -17.19 -48.38 -5.00
C GLU A 75 -18.67 -48.47 -4.60
N LEU A 76 -19.29 -47.36 -4.18
CA LEU A 76 -20.72 -47.30 -3.89
C LEU A 76 -21.57 -47.58 -5.14
N ASP A 77 -21.18 -47.10 -6.32
CA ASP A 77 -21.86 -47.45 -7.57
C ASP A 77 -21.77 -48.96 -7.86
N GLY A 78 -20.62 -49.59 -7.54
CA GLY A 78 -20.47 -51.05 -7.59
C GLY A 78 -21.41 -51.78 -6.64
N LEU A 79 -21.52 -51.33 -5.39
CA LEU A 79 -22.45 -51.89 -4.41
C LEU A 79 -23.92 -51.79 -4.87
N HIS A 80 -24.29 -50.71 -5.56
CA HIS A 80 -25.63 -50.58 -6.17
C HIS A 80 -25.91 -51.64 -7.22
N ALA A 81 -24.92 -51.95 -8.04
CA ALA A 81 -25.02 -53.00 -9.04
C ALA A 81 -25.20 -54.38 -8.38
N GLU A 82 -24.40 -54.68 -7.35
CA GLU A 82 -24.50 -55.91 -6.57
C GLU A 82 -25.87 -56.07 -5.90
N LEU A 83 -26.41 -55.00 -5.29
CA LEU A 83 -27.77 -55.01 -4.74
C LEU A 83 -28.83 -55.25 -5.83
N GLY A 84 -28.61 -54.75 -7.04
CA GLY A 84 -29.46 -55.04 -8.20
C GLY A 84 -29.39 -56.50 -8.66
N GLU A 85 -28.23 -57.15 -8.56
CA GLU A 85 -28.07 -58.59 -8.80
C GLU A 85 -28.77 -59.42 -7.72
N LEU A 86 -28.62 -59.02 -6.46
CA LEU A 86 -29.29 -59.66 -5.33
C LEU A 86 -30.81 -59.58 -5.47
N ALA A 87 -31.35 -58.41 -5.83
CA ALA A 87 -32.78 -58.22 -6.10
C ALA A 87 -33.31 -59.10 -7.24
N ARG A 88 -32.48 -59.39 -8.26
CA ARG A 88 -32.83 -60.34 -9.33
C ARG A 88 -32.83 -61.78 -8.82
N SER A 89 -31.85 -62.14 -8.00
CA SER A 89 -31.75 -63.49 -7.41
C SER A 89 -32.93 -63.78 -6.47
N VAL A 90 -33.32 -62.83 -5.63
CA VAL A 90 -34.47 -62.95 -4.72
C VAL A 90 -35.77 -63.14 -5.51
N ARG A 91 -35.99 -62.37 -6.60
CA ARG A 91 -37.14 -62.57 -7.49
C ARG A 91 -37.17 -63.96 -8.13
N ALA A 92 -36.01 -64.48 -8.55
CA ALA A 92 -35.93 -65.82 -9.11
C ALA A 92 -36.28 -66.92 -8.07
N ILE A 93 -35.92 -66.72 -6.79
CA ILE A 93 -36.32 -67.62 -5.70
C ILE A 93 -37.84 -67.54 -5.48
N GLN A 94 -38.42 -66.35 -5.50
CA GLN A 94 -39.85 -66.13 -5.38
C GLN A 94 -40.64 -66.89 -6.47
N GLU A 95 -40.19 -66.83 -7.72
CA GLU A 95 -40.79 -67.57 -8.84
C GLU A 95 -40.72 -69.09 -8.65
N ARG A 96 -39.57 -69.60 -8.17
CA ARG A 96 -39.39 -71.02 -7.86
C ARG A 96 -40.27 -71.46 -6.69
N SER A 97 -40.39 -70.65 -5.64
CA SER A 97 -41.27 -70.96 -4.51
C SER A 97 -42.72 -71.06 -4.95
N ARG A 98 -43.19 -70.12 -5.77
CA ARG A 98 -44.52 -70.17 -6.41
C ARG A 98 -44.71 -71.42 -7.28
N ALA A 99 -43.66 -71.90 -7.94
CA ALA A 99 -43.72 -73.16 -8.70
C ALA A 99 -43.89 -74.38 -7.77
N ILE A 100 -43.15 -74.43 -6.66
CA ILE A 100 -43.27 -75.49 -5.65
C ILE A 100 -44.70 -75.50 -5.07
N GLN A 101 -45.27 -74.35 -4.75
CA GLN A 101 -46.67 -74.24 -4.32
C GLN A 101 -47.64 -74.82 -5.35
N ARG A 102 -47.44 -74.55 -6.65
CA ARG A 102 -48.26 -75.16 -7.71
C ARG A 102 -48.10 -76.68 -7.77
N PHE A 103 -46.88 -77.19 -7.62
CA PHE A 103 -46.63 -78.63 -7.60
C PHE A 103 -47.23 -79.31 -6.38
N ALA A 104 -47.13 -78.71 -5.19
CA ALA A 104 -47.75 -79.18 -3.97
C ALA A 104 -49.27 -79.25 -4.11
N ALA A 105 -49.91 -78.19 -4.63
CA ALA A 105 -51.35 -78.19 -4.91
C ALA A 105 -51.76 -79.29 -5.90
N GLN A 106 -50.97 -79.51 -6.96
CA GLN A 106 -51.22 -80.57 -7.94
C GLN A 106 -51.06 -81.97 -7.35
N ALA A 107 -50.00 -82.20 -6.57
CA ALA A 107 -49.77 -83.46 -5.85
C ALA A 107 -50.90 -83.75 -4.86
N ARG A 108 -51.39 -82.72 -4.16
CA ARG A 108 -52.55 -82.83 -3.25
C ARG A 108 -53.82 -83.26 -3.99
N MET A 109 -54.07 -82.72 -5.18
CA MET A 109 -55.19 -83.13 -6.03
C MET A 109 -55.05 -84.58 -6.53
N LEU A 110 -53.84 -84.98 -6.94
CA LEU A 110 -53.56 -86.36 -7.35
C LEU A 110 -53.74 -87.35 -6.19
N ALA A 111 -53.24 -87.01 -5.01
CA ALA A 111 -53.40 -87.80 -3.78
C ALA A 111 -54.88 -87.95 -3.42
N LEU A 112 -55.68 -86.88 -3.52
CA LEU A 112 -57.13 -86.94 -3.33
C LEU A 112 -57.80 -87.90 -4.32
N ASN A 113 -57.46 -87.82 -5.61
CA ASN A 113 -58.01 -88.72 -6.63
C ASN A 113 -57.63 -90.18 -6.35
N ALA A 114 -56.39 -90.45 -5.96
CA ALA A 114 -55.91 -91.78 -5.57
C ALA A 114 -56.66 -92.31 -4.33
N GLN A 115 -56.95 -91.44 -3.36
CA GLN A 115 -57.70 -91.76 -2.15
C GLN A 115 -59.15 -92.16 -2.47
N ILE A 116 -59.80 -91.47 -3.42
CA ILE A 116 -61.14 -91.81 -3.92
C ILE A 116 -61.14 -93.18 -4.62
N GLU A 117 -60.16 -93.43 -5.49
CA GLU A 117 -60.09 -94.70 -6.22
C GLU A 117 -59.75 -95.89 -5.29
N ALA A 118 -58.90 -95.67 -4.29
CA ALA A 118 -58.61 -96.65 -3.25
C ALA A 118 -59.87 -97.01 -2.44
N ALA A 119 -60.72 -96.03 -2.10
CA ALA A 119 -62.01 -96.27 -1.46
C ALA A 119 -62.96 -97.06 -2.37
N ARG A 120 -62.94 -96.78 -3.68
CA ARG A 120 -63.77 -97.46 -4.69
C ARG A 120 -63.39 -98.93 -4.88
N ALA A 121 -62.11 -99.27 -4.73
CA ALA A 121 -61.61 -100.64 -4.79
C ALA A 121 -61.91 -101.49 -3.53
N GLY A 122 -62.50 -100.91 -2.49
CA GLY A 122 -62.89 -101.60 -1.26
C GLY A 122 -61.70 -102.22 -0.52
N ASP A 123 -61.81 -103.49 -0.11
CA ASP A 123 -60.77 -104.17 0.67
C ASP A 123 -59.43 -104.29 -0.07
N ARG A 124 -59.44 -104.35 -1.41
CA ARG A 124 -58.21 -104.42 -2.22
C ARG A 124 -57.45 -103.09 -2.28
N GLY A 125 -58.11 -101.97 -1.96
CA GLY A 125 -57.54 -100.62 -2.02
C GLY A 125 -56.90 -100.13 -0.70
N LYS A 126 -57.02 -100.87 0.40
CA LYS A 126 -56.58 -100.41 1.74
C LYS A 126 -55.11 -99.97 1.79
N GLY A 127 -54.20 -100.74 1.18
CA GLY A 127 -52.77 -100.38 1.12
C GLY A 127 -52.50 -99.12 0.28
N PHE A 128 -53.24 -98.93 -0.81
CA PHE A 128 -53.12 -97.76 -1.67
C PHE A 128 -53.70 -96.50 -1.00
N SER A 129 -54.75 -96.66 -0.19
CA SER A 129 -55.34 -95.57 0.61
C SER A 129 -54.34 -94.97 1.60
N VAL A 130 -53.54 -95.80 2.28
CA VAL A 130 -52.51 -95.34 3.21
C VAL A 130 -51.47 -94.48 2.49
N VAL A 131 -50.98 -94.94 1.33
CA VAL A 131 -50.03 -94.16 0.51
C VAL A 131 -50.64 -92.84 0.04
N ALA A 132 -51.92 -92.83 -0.34
CA ALA A 132 -52.62 -91.61 -0.75
C ALA A 132 -52.78 -90.59 0.39
N VAL A 133 -53.01 -91.03 1.64
CA VAL A 133 -53.00 -90.15 2.82
C VAL A 133 -51.61 -89.54 2.99
N GLU A 134 -50.56 -90.36 2.99
CA GLU A 134 -49.18 -89.91 3.20
C GLU A 134 -48.74 -88.88 2.13
N MET A 135 -49.06 -89.14 0.85
CA MET A 135 -48.79 -88.20 -0.23
C MET A 135 -49.54 -86.88 -0.06
N ARG A 136 -50.75 -86.90 0.50
CA ARG A 136 -51.54 -85.70 0.76
C ARG A 136 -50.93 -84.87 1.89
N GLU A 137 -50.48 -85.53 2.96
CA GLU A 137 -49.79 -84.87 4.07
C GLU A 137 -48.46 -84.25 3.62
N LEU A 138 -47.67 -85.00 2.83
CA LEU A 138 -46.43 -84.48 2.23
C LEU A 138 -46.69 -83.26 1.31
N ALA A 139 -47.77 -83.30 0.53
CA ALA A 139 -48.16 -82.18 -0.32
C ALA A 139 -48.59 -80.95 0.50
N ASN A 140 -49.34 -81.14 1.60
CA ASN A 140 -49.70 -80.05 2.51
C ASN A 140 -48.46 -79.44 3.18
N SER A 141 -47.55 -80.27 3.70
CA SER A 141 -46.30 -79.82 4.32
C SER A 141 -45.41 -79.07 3.31
N SER A 142 -45.34 -79.55 2.06
CA SER A 142 -44.61 -78.86 0.98
C SER A 142 -45.23 -77.50 0.64
N GLN A 143 -46.56 -77.39 0.70
CA GLN A 143 -47.28 -76.12 0.46
C GLN A 143 -46.97 -75.10 1.56
N GLU A 144 -47.02 -75.52 2.84
CA GLU A 144 -46.70 -74.68 3.99
C GLU A 144 -45.25 -74.19 3.93
N ALA A 145 -44.29 -75.11 3.74
CA ALA A 145 -42.88 -74.74 3.62
C ALA A 145 -42.61 -73.76 2.45
N ALA A 146 -43.27 -73.96 1.31
CA ALA A 146 -43.13 -73.04 0.18
C ALA A 146 -43.80 -71.67 0.45
N GLN A 147 -44.89 -71.63 1.22
CA GLN A 147 -45.48 -70.36 1.67
C GLN A 147 -44.55 -69.61 2.60
N GLU A 148 -43.98 -70.27 3.61
CA GLU A 148 -43.00 -69.66 4.51
C GLU A 148 -41.78 -69.10 3.76
N ILE A 149 -41.27 -69.83 2.76
CA ILE A 149 -40.21 -69.35 1.86
C ILE A 149 -40.67 -68.12 1.08
N SER A 150 -41.91 -68.11 0.56
CA SER A 150 -42.44 -66.97 -0.20
C SER A 150 -42.52 -65.72 0.66
N ASP A 151 -43.03 -65.84 1.89
CA ASP A 151 -43.19 -64.72 2.82
C ASP A 151 -41.82 -64.14 3.22
N ALA A 152 -40.84 -65.00 3.51
CA ALA A 152 -39.48 -64.58 3.84
C ALA A 152 -38.76 -63.90 2.65
N VAL A 153 -39.00 -64.38 1.43
CA VAL A 153 -38.45 -63.81 0.20
C VAL A 153 -39.09 -62.47 -0.13
N ASP A 154 -40.40 -62.33 0.09
CA ASP A 154 -41.13 -61.07 -0.11
C ASP A 154 -40.65 -59.98 0.87
N ASP A 155 -40.45 -60.32 2.16
CA ASP A 155 -39.83 -59.42 3.14
C ASP A 155 -38.41 -59.03 2.73
N GLY A 156 -37.58 -60.02 2.35
CA GLY A 156 -36.22 -59.79 1.88
C GLY A 156 -36.15 -58.88 0.64
N ALA A 157 -37.07 -59.05 -0.31
CA ALA A 157 -37.17 -58.21 -1.50
C ALA A 157 -37.51 -56.76 -1.13
N GLY A 158 -38.47 -56.55 -0.21
CA GLY A 158 -38.82 -55.22 0.29
C GLY A 158 -37.64 -54.51 0.94
N ARG A 159 -36.91 -55.21 1.82
CA ARG A 159 -35.72 -54.67 2.50
C ARG A 159 -34.58 -54.33 1.55
N ILE A 160 -34.38 -55.13 0.50
CA ILE A 160 -33.38 -54.84 -0.54
C ILE A 160 -33.75 -53.57 -1.31
N GLU A 161 -35.02 -53.39 -1.68
CA GLU A 161 -35.43 -52.20 -2.42
C GLU A 161 -35.30 -50.92 -1.58
N GLU A 162 -35.67 -50.98 -0.30
CA GLU A 162 -35.44 -49.88 0.63
C GLU A 162 -33.95 -49.55 0.78
N LEU A 163 -33.09 -50.57 0.92
CA LEU A 163 -31.65 -50.40 1.02
C LEU A 163 -31.07 -49.76 -0.25
N ARG A 164 -31.52 -50.18 -1.44
CA ARG A 164 -31.12 -49.58 -2.73
C ARG A 164 -31.53 -48.11 -2.82
N GLY A 165 -32.74 -47.76 -2.38
CA GLY A 165 -33.20 -46.38 -2.33
C GLY A 165 -32.33 -45.50 -1.44
N HIS A 166 -32.09 -45.94 -0.20
CA HIS A 166 -31.24 -45.22 0.75
C HIS A 166 -29.79 -45.10 0.30
N ALA A 167 -29.21 -46.18 -0.23
CA ALA A 167 -27.86 -46.16 -0.76
C ALA A 167 -27.74 -45.19 -1.95
N GLY A 168 -28.75 -45.13 -2.82
CA GLY A 168 -28.73 -44.32 -4.03
C GLY A 168 -28.74 -42.84 -3.71
N GLU A 169 -29.63 -42.46 -2.79
CA GLU A 169 -29.71 -41.10 -2.31
C GLU A 169 -28.43 -40.66 -1.59
N ARG A 170 -27.86 -41.51 -0.72
CA ARG A 170 -26.59 -41.20 -0.04
C ARG A 170 -25.44 -41.04 -1.03
N THR A 171 -25.37 -41.90 -2.04
CA THR A 171 -24.32 -41.83 -3.07
C THR A 171 -24.45 -40.54 -3.89
N ARG A 172 -25.68 -40.11 -4.20
CA ARG A 172 -25.95 -38.83 -4.86
C ARG A 172 -25.47 -37.65 -4.02
N VAL A 173 -25.82 -37.60 -2.74
CA VAL A 173 -25.41 -36.53 -1.82
C VAL A 173 -23.89 -36.46 -1.69
N VAL A 174 -23.20 -37.59 -1.52
CA VAL A 174 -21.73 -37.62 -1.44
C VAL A 174 -21.11 -37.13 -2.76
N ARG A 175 -21.64 -37.55 -3.91
CA ARG A 175 -21.15 -37.11 -5.23
C ARG A 175 -21.30 -35.60 -5.41
N GLU A 176 -22.43 -35.03 -5.01
CA GLU A 176 -22.68 -33.58 -5.04
C GLU A 176 -21.71 -32.83 -4.12
N ALA A 177 -21.48 -33.33 -2.91
CA ALA A 177 -20.52 -32.76 -1.97
C ALA A 177 -19.09 -32.78 -2.53
N VAL A 178 -18.65 -33.91 -3.09
CA VAL A 178 -17.34 -34.03 -3.75
C VAL A 178 -17.19 -33.02 -4.89
N GLY A 179 -18.22 -32.88 -5.73
CA GLY A 179 -18.23 -31.92 -6.83
C GLY A 179 -18.17 -30.47 -6.36
N SER A 180 -18.90 -30.13 -5.30
CA SER A 180 -18.90 -28.79 -4.71
C SER A 180 -17.55 -28.43 -4.08
N SER A 181 -16.98 -29.35 -3.29
CA SER A 181 -15.67 -29.17 -2.69
C SER A 181 -14.55 -29.06 -3.72
N ARG A 182 -14.63 -29.80 -4.84
CA ARG A 182 -13.63 -29.70 -5.92
C ARG A 182 -13.61 -28.29 -6.52
N ARG A 183 -14.78 -27.71 -6.80
CA ARG A 183 -14.89 -26.32 -7.25
C ARG A 183 -14.36 -25.31 -6.22
N ALA A 184 -14.64 -25.54 -4.94
CA ALA A 184 -14.14 -24.66 -3.88
C ALA A 184 -12.60 -24.65 -3.83
N PHE A 185 -11.95 -25.81 -3.98
CA PHE A 185 -10.48 -25.87 -4.05
C PHE A 185 -9.90 -25.27 -5.34
N GLU A 186 -10.60 -25.38 -6.47
CA GLU A 186 -10.21 -24.69 -7.72
C GLU A 186 -10.26 -23.16 -7.55
N LEU A 187 -11.29 -22.64 -6.89
CA LEU A 187 -11.38 -21.21 -6.57
C LEU A 187 -10.26 -20.75 -5.62
N ILE A 188 -9.90 -21.57 -4.62
CA ILE A 188 -8.76 -21.26 -3.73
C ILE A 188 -7.47 -21.17 -4.54
N ALA A 189 -7.23 -22.10 -5.46
CA ALA A 189 -6.03 -22.08 -6.31
C ALA A 189 -5.97 -20.82 -7.20
N ASP A 190 -7.11 -20.39 -7.74
CA ASP A 190 -7.19 -19.14 -8.52
C ASP A 190 -6.91 -17.90 -7.66
N GLU A 191 -7.48 -17.82 -6.45
CA GLU A 191 -7.22 -16.70 -5.54
C GLU A 191 -5.75 -16.64 -5.08
N VAL A 192 -5.09 -17.79 -4.87
CA VAL A 192 -3.65 -17.85 -4.61
C VAL A 192 -2.86 -17.23 -5.77
N HIS A 193 -3.23 -17.58 -7.01
CA HIS A 193 -2.58 -17.01 -8.19
C HIS A 193 -2.75 -15.49 -8.25
N ARG A 194 -3.96 -14.99 -7.96
CA ARG A 194 -4.24 -13.55 -7.90
C ARG A 194 -3.48 -12.84 -6.78
N ILE A 195 -3.27 -13.48 -5.63
CA ILE A 195 -2.44 -12.93 -4.55
C ILE A 195 -0.98 -12.81 -5.01
N ALA A 196 -0.45 -13.81 -5.72
CA ALA A 196 0.91 -13.75 -6.25
C ALA A 196 1.10 -12.58 -7.24
N GLU A 197 0.14 -12.36 -8.15
CA GLU A 197 0.16 -11.22 -9.07
C GLU A 197 0.06 -9.87 -8.33
N ALA A 198 -0.80 -9.79 -7.32
CA ALA A 198 -0.94 -8.60 -6.49
C ALA A 198 0.36 -8.28 -5.75
N ASN A 199 1.04 -9.29 -5.20
CA ASN A 199 2.33 -9.13 -4.52
C ASN A 199 3.43 -8.66 -5.47
N HIS A 200 3.48 -9.16 -6.70
CA HIS A 200 4.41 -8.66 -7.70
C HIS A 200 4.18 -7.16 -8.01
N THR A 201 2.91 -6.76 -8.11
CA THR A 201 2.53 -5.36 -8.33
C THR A 201 2.88 -4.47 -7.14
N ILE A 202 2.66 -4.97 -5.92
CA ILE A 202 3.05 -4.29 -4.68
C ILE A 202 4.56 -4.11 -4.65
N ALA A 203 5.35 -5.16 -4.89
CA ALA A 203 6.81 -5.09 -4.89
C ALA A 203 7.35 -4.02 -5.85
N ARG A 204 6.83 -3.96 -7.08
CA ARG A 204 7.19 -2.92 -8.05
C ARG A 204 6.86 -1.51 -7.52
N THR A 205 5.65 -1.34 -6.98
CA THR A 205 5.19 -0.05 -6.45
C THR A 205 6.00 0.40 -5.23
N THR A 206 6.38 -0.54 -4.35
CA THR A 206 7.24 -0.28 -3.19
C THR A 206 8.64 0.15 -3.60
N LEU A 207 9.21 -0.46 -4.65
CA LEU A 207 10.50 -0.05 -5.20
C LEU A 207 10.45 1.37 -5.79
N GLU A 208 9.40 1.70 -6.55
CA GLU A 208 9.16 3.04 -7.08
C GLU A 208 9.02 4.07 -5.95
N GLN A 209 8.23 3.76 -4.92
CA GLN A 209 8.04 4.61 -3.74
C GLN A 209 9.35 4.82 -2.96
N ALA A 210 10.17 3.78 -2.79
CA ALA A 210 11.47 3.90 -2.14
C ALA A 210 12.44 4.79 -2.93
N SER A 211 12.41 4.71 -4.26
CA SER A 211 13.17 5.60 -5.14
C SER A 211 12.73 7.07 -5.01
N LEU A 212 11.42 7.31 -5.05
CA LEU A 212 10.85 8.66 -4.90
C LEU A 212 11.15 9.25 -3.52
N THR A 213 11.08 8.42 -2.46
CA THR A 213 11.41 8.81 -1.09
C THR A 213 12.87 9.27 -1.00
N ARG A 214 13.81 8.52 -1.59
CA ARG A 214 15.24 8.92 -1.63
C ARG A 214 15.47 10.23 -2.38
N ALA A 215 14.89 10.38 -3.58
CA ALA A 215 15.00 11.61 -4.36
C ALA A 215 14.42 12.83 -3.61
N THR A 216 13.34 12.62 -2.85
CA THR A 216 12.74 13.65 -2.01
C THR A 216 13.63 13.98 -0.82
N SER A 217 14.24 13.00 -0.16
CA SER A 217 15.24 13.23 0.90
C SER A 217 16.41 14.08 0.42
N GLU A 218 16.96 13.76 -0.76
CA GLU A 218 18.05 14.52 -1.37
C GLU A 218 17.64 15.95 -1.67
N SER A 219 16.47 16.14 -2.29
CA SER A 219 15.91 17.47 -2.58
C SER A 219 15.68 18.31 -1.31
N LEU A 220 15.23 17.67 -0.22
CA LEU A 220 15.09 18.32 1.08
C LEU A 220 16.46 18.68 1.66
N ARG A 221 17.46 17.81 1.57
CA ARG A 221 18.79 18.11 2.06
C ARG A 221 19.38 19.33 1.33
N GLU A 222 19.32 19.37 0.01
CA GLU A 222 19.80 20.51 -0.79
C GLU A 222 19.08 21.82 -0.44
N ARG A 223 17.76 21.77 -0.27
CA ARG A 223 16.96 22.95 0.11
C ARG A 223 17.34 23.46 1.51
N SER A 224 17.79 22.57 2.40
CA SER A 224 18.14 22.89 3.79
C SER A 224 19.50 23.57 3.81
N GLU A 225 20.46 23.02 3.08
CA GLU A 225 21.78 23.62 2.87
C GLU A 225 21.66 25.02 2.23
N ARG A 226 20.79 25.19 1.23
CA ARG A 226 20.49 26.51 0.63
C ARG A 226 19.84 27.49 1.60
N ALA A 227 18.91 27.03 2.45
CA ALA A 227 18.27 27.87 3.46
C ALA A 227 19.28 28.35 4.52
N SER A 228 20.14 27.45 5.00
CA SER A 228 21.20 27.76 5.95
C SER A 228 22.22 28.74 5.36
N GLY A 229 22.63 28.54 4.10
CA GLY A 229 23.52 29.47 3.40
C GLY A 229 22.95 30.88 3.23
N ARG A 230 21.63 31.01 2.99
CA ARG A 230 20.95 32.32 2.96
C ARG A 230 20.97 33.01 4.33
N ALA A 231 20.71 32.27 5.40
CA ALA A 231 20.75 32.81 6.76
C ALA A 231 22.16 33.30 7.13
N ALA A 232 23.19 32.49 6.87
CA ALA A 232 24.59 32.87 7.09
C ALA A 232 25.02 34.09 6.25
N GLY A 233 24.56 34.17 5.00
CA GLY A 233 24.81 35.32 4.13
C GLY A 233 24.19 36.63 4.65
N VAL A 234 22.99 36.57 5.24
CA VAL A 234 22.36 37.73 5.89
C VAL A 234 23.11 38.14 7.16
N GLU A 235 23.52 37.18 7.98
CA GLU A 235 24.30 37.45 9.19
C GLU A 235 25.64 38.12 8.87
N SER A 236 26.33 37.65 7.83
CA SER A 236 27.55 38.29 7.32
C SER A 236 27.33 39.72 6.79
N LEU A 237 26.16 40.04 6.24
CA LEU A 237 25.83 41.40 5.80
C LEU A 237 25.58 42.35 6.97
N LEU A 238 25.15 41.82 8.12
CA LEU A 238 24.90 42.57 9.34
C LEU A 238 26.17 42.76 10.18
N ALA A 239 27.12 41.83 10.09
CA ALA A 239 28.37 41.83 10.86
C ALA A 239 29.45 42.80 10.34
N GLY A 240 29.15 43.68 9.38
CA GLY A 240 30.07 44.72 8.93
C GLY A 240 30.37 45.74 10.04
N GLU A 241 31.65 46.04 10.24
CA GLU A 241 32.16 47.01 11.23
C GLU A 241 31.42 48.37 11.09
N GLU A 242 30.96 48.94 12.21
CA GLU A 242 30.05 50.09 12.21
C GLU A 242 30.77 51.33 11.64
N ILE A 243 30.24 51.92 10.57
CA ILE A 243 30.83 53.13 9.95
C ILE A 243 30.68 54.31 10.91
N PRO A 244 31.78 54.94 11.35
CA PRO A 244 31.71 56.15 12.16
C PRO A 244 31.03 57.29 11.39
N GLU A 245 30.05 57.91 12.04
CA GLU A 245 29.28 59.02 11.50
C GLU A 245 29.77 60.34 12.13
N LEU A 246 30.01 61.36 11.30
CA LEU A 246 30.43 62.70 11.73
C LEU A 246 29.35 63.72 11.38
N THR A 247 28.98 64.58 12.33
CA THR A 247 28.14 65.74 12.05
C THR A 247 28.91 66.78 11.21
N PRO A 248 28.21 67.68 10.48
CA PRO A 248 28.87 68.72 9.69
C PRO A 248 29.87 69.57 10.47
N GLU A 249 29.56 69.92 11.71
CA GLU A 249 30.40 70.74 12.58
C GLU A 249 31.68 70.00 13.00
N GLU A 250 31.56 68.71 13.36
CA GLU A 250 32.70 67.85 13.69
C GLU A 250 33.58 67.59 12.47
N ALA A 251 32.95 67.30 11.33
CA ALA A 251 33.64 67.13 10.06
C ALA A 251 34.39 68.40 9.67
N TYR A 252 33.78 69.59 9.81
CA TYR A 252 34.41 70.88 9.51
C TYR A 252 35.64 71.14 10.39
N GLY A 253 35.53 70.92 11.71
CA GLY A 253 36.63 71.09 12.65
C GLY A 253 37.80 70.13 12.41
N ALA A 254 37.56 69.02 11.70
CA ALA A 254 38.55 67.98 11.43
C ALA A 254 38.88 67.79 9.93
N LEU A 255 38.48 68.70 9.03
CA LEU A 255 38.64 68.51 7.58
C LEU A 255 40.07 68.19 7.15
N SER A 256 41.07 68.78 7.79
CA SER A 256 42.49 68.54 7.50
C SER A 256 42.94 67.11 7.78
N ARG A 257 42.16 66.33 8.51
CA ARG A 257 42.44 64.92 8.86
C ARG A 257 41.81 63.93 7.88
N PHE A 258 40.97 64.38 6.95
CA PHE A 258 40.22 63.52 6.04
C PHE A 258 40.49 63.87 4.58
N GLU A 259 40.58 62.86 3.73
CA GLU A 259 40.32 63.02 2.31
C GLU A 259 38.81 62.95 2.06
N VAL A 260 38.25 64.06 1.61
CA VAL A 260 36.80 64.17 1.40
C VAL A 260 36.45 63.67 0.00
N ILE A 261 35.58 62.66 -0.08
CA ILE A 261 35.08 62.11 -1.33
C ILE A 261 33.58 62.41 -1.42
N ASP A 262 33.22 63.25 -2.37
CA ASP A 262 31.82 63.53 -2.69
C ASP A 262 31.32 62.53 -3.71
N VAL A 263 30.34 61.72 -3.31
CA VAL A 263 29.79 60.62 -4.10
C VAL A 263 28.49 60.99 -4.83
N ARG A 264 28.17 62.27 -4.92
CA ARG A 264 27.11 62.79 -5.79
C ARG A 264 27.55 62.77 -7.26
N ASP A 265 26.57 62.88 -8.15
CA ASP A 265 26.83 63.06 -9.57
C ASP A 265 27.48 64.43 -9.84
N ARG A 266 28.16 64.58 -10.98
CA ARG A 266 28.97 65.78 -11.26
C ARG A 266 28.11 67.05 -11.36
N GLU A 267 26.87 66.91 -11.80
CA GLU A 267 25.87 67.98 -11.84
C GLU A 267 25.48 68.43 -10.43
N GLU A 268 25.23 67.48 -9.52
CA GLU A 268 24.92 67.76 -8.11
C GLU A 268 26.13 68.33 -7.35
N TYR A 269 27.35 68.02 -7.77
CA TYR A 269 28.58 68.51 -7.13
C TYR A 269 28.79 70.03 -7.32
N VAL A 270 28.26 70.57 -8.42
CA VAL A 270 28.39 71.99 -8.79
C VAL A 270 27.07 72.77 -8.67
N ASP A 271 26.05 72.16 -8.05
CA ASP A 271 24.73 72.75 -7.90
C ASP A 271 24.68 73.87 -6.83
N GLU A 272 23.47 74.32 -6.51
CA GLU A 272 23.22 75.38 -5.53
C GLU A 272 23.71 75.05 -4.12
N LEU A 273 23.87 73.77 -3.76
CA LEU A 273 24.42 73.35 -2.46
C LEU A 273 25.94 73.51 -2.41
N GLY A 274 26.61 73.65 -3.56
CA GLY A 274 28.06 73.62 -3.68
C GLY A 274 28.66 72.31 -3.16
N HIS A 275 29.95 72.33 -2.87
CA HIS A 275 30.68 71.20 -2.29
C HIS A 275 31.70 71.67 -1.24
N ILE A 276 32.17 70.73 -0.42
CA ILE A 276 33.24 71.00 0.56
C ILE A 276 34.53 71.29 -0.20
N THR A 277 35.18 72.41 0.11
CA THR A 277 36.42 72.83 -0.54
C THR A 277 37.51 71.75 -0.44
N GLY A 278 38.09 71.37 -1.58
CA GLY A 278 39.12 70.33 -1.64
C GLY A 278 38.59 68.89 -1.68
N SER A 279 37.26 68.69 -1.70
CA SER A 279 36.68 67.36 -1.94
C SER A 279 36.95 66.88 -3.37
N ARG A 280 37.03 65.56 -3.56
CA ARG A 280 37.05 64.93 -4.89
C ARG A 280 35.67 64.39 -5.21
N CYS A 281 35.12 64.77 -6.37
CA CYS A 281 33.87 64.19 -6.88
C CYS A 281 34.15 62.82 -7.51
N ILE A 282 33.64 61.76 -6.91
CA ILE A 282 33.70 60.38 -7.40
C ILE A 282 32.30 59.78 -7.28
N PRO A 283 31.46 59.87 -8.32
CA PRO A 283 30.07 59.42 -8.27
C PRO A 283 29.91 57.98 -7.79
N ILE A 284 28.91 57.74 -6.94
CA ILE A 284 28.62 56.39 -6.44
C ILE A 284 28.20 55.46 -7.58
N GLY A 285 28.82 54.28 -7.69
CA GLY A 285 28.57 53.34 -8.77
C GLY A 285 29.85 52.65 -9.21
N ASP A 286 30.00 52.43 -10.52
CA ASP A 286 31.19 51.76 -11.05
C ASP A 286 32.44 52.66 -11.02
N GLU A 287 32.27 53.98 -11.12
CA GLU A 287 33.36 54.97 -10.93
C GLU A 287 33.97 54.88 -9.53
N LEU A 288 33.13 54.88 -8.49
CA LEU A 288 33.60 54.70 -7.11
C LEU A 288 34.29 53.36 -6.93
N LYS A 289 33.70 52.24 -7.38
CA LYS A 289 34.31 50.91 -7.24
C LYS A 289 35.70 50.82 -7.88
N ALA A 290 35.88 51.42 -9.06
CA ALA A 290 37.17 51.49 -9.71
C ALA A 290 38.15 52.33 -8.89
N ALA A 291 37.74 53.53 -8.46
CA ALA A 291 38.58 54.45 -7.70
C ALA A 291 39.00 53.92 -6.33
N LEU A 292 38.16 53.12 -5.65
CA LEU A 292 38.48 52.57 -4.31
C LEU A 292 39.78 51.74 -4.29
N SER A 293 40.15 51.11 -5.41
CA SER A 293 41.38 50.32 -5.50
C SER A 293 42.65 51.17 -5.53
N ASP A 294 42.53 52.44 -5.97
CA ASP A 294 43.63 53.39 -6.11
C ASP A 294 43.78 54.31 -4.88
N LEU A 295 42.87 54.21 -3.90
CA LEU A 295 42.90 54.98 -2.68
C LEU A 295 43.88 54.38 -1.67
N ASP A 296 44.63 55.25 -0.99
CA ASP A 296 45.62 54.89 0.03
C ASP A 296 44.93 54.39 1.32
N PRO A 297 45.12 53.12 1.74
CA PRO A 297 44.51 52.56 2.95
C PRO A 297 44.96 53.19 4.26
N SER A 298 46.08 53.92 4.27
CA SER A 298 46.60 54.58 5.49
C SER A 298 45.89 55.90 5.82
N LYS A 299 45.11 56.44 4.88
CA LYS A 299 44.40 57.71 5.03
C LYS A 299 43.00 57.54 5.59
N LYS A 300 42.48 58.62 6.21
CA LYS A 300 41.08 58.67 6.65
C LYS A 300 40.23 59.30 5.56
N TYR A 301 39.09 58.68 5.26
CA TYR A 301 38.18 59.16 4.22
C TYR A 301 36.88 59.63 4.85
N LEU A 302 36.39 60.79 4.39
CA LEU A 302 35.05 61.27 4.70
C LEU A 302 34.21 61.24 3.44
N PHE A 303 33.22 60.36 3.42
CA PHE A 303 32.28 60.27 2.31
C PHE A 303 31.13 61.25 2.51
N VAL A 304 30.80 61.97 1.43
CA VAL A 304 29.80 63.03 1.43
C VAL A 304 28.81 62.79 0.28
N CYS A 305 27.54 63.00 0.54
CA CYS A 305 26.54 63.08 -0.52
C CYS A 305 25.51 64.15 -0.21
N ARG A 306 24.37 64.18 -0.92
CA ARG A 306 23.31 65.17 -0.69
C ARG A 306 22.70 65.08 0.71
N SER A 307 22.32 63.88 1.17
CA SER A 307 21.52 63.67 2.40
C SER A 307 22.10 62.65 3.40
N GLY A 308 23.30 62.12 3.14
CA GLY A 308 24.00 61.15 4.00
C GLY A 308 23.78 59.67 3.66
N GLY A 309 22.74 59.31 2.89
CA GLY A 309 22.44 57.90 2.59
C GLY A 309 23.41 57.24 1.60
N ARG A 310 23.75 57.94 0.50
CA ARG A 310 24.71 57.45 -0.51
C ARG A 310 26.13 57.38 0.05
N SER A 311 26.54 58.36 0.83
CA SER A 311 27.86 58.39 1.46
C SER A 311 28.04 57.28 2.50
N LEU A 312 27.01 56.91 3.26
CA LEU A 312 27.06 55.75 4.16
C LEU A 312 27.31 54.45 3.39
N ARG A 313 26.64 54.27 2.24
CA ARG A 313 26.86 53.10 1.37
C ARG A 313 28.26 53.11 0.75
N ALA A 314 28.74 54.27 0.33
CA ALA A 314 30.10 54.44 -0.20
C ALA A 314 31.16 54.12 0.87
N ALA A 315 30.99 54.58 2.11
CA ALA A 315 31.88 54.29 3.22
C ALA A 315 31.93 52.79 3.55
N ARG A 316 30.80 52.08 3.48
CA ARG A 316 30.76 50.60 3.62
C ARG A 316 31.49 49.89 2.50
N LEU A 317 31.32 50.34 1.26
CA LEU A 317 32.05 49.78 0.12
C LEU A 317 33.56 50.02 0.26
N ALA A 318 33.95 51.19 0.74
CA ALA A 318 35.33 51.54 1.02
C ALA A 318 35.95 50.65 2.12
N GLN A 319 35.24 50.44 3.23
CA GLN A 319 35.68 49.54 4.30
C GLN A 319 35.80 48.09 3.84
N ALA A 320 34.83 47.60 3.04
CA ALA A 320 34.90 46.28 2.41
C ALA A 320 36.07 46.15 1.41
N ALA A 321 36.54 47.26 0.84
CA ALA A 321 37.73 47.33 0.00
C ALA A 321 39.05 47.51 0.78
N GLY A 322 39.02 47.46 2.13
CA GLY A 322 40.19 47.57 3.00
C GLY A 322 40.47 48.98 3.53
N LEU A 323 39.62 49.97 3.25
CA LEU A 323 39.74 51.35 3.77
C LEU A 323 39.03 51.47 5.13
N HIS A 324 39.59 50.86 6.17
CA HIS A 324 38.97 50.77 7.50
C HIS A 324 38.71 52.13 8.17
N SER A 325 39.45 53.18 7.80
CA SER A 325 39.26 54.54 8.32
C SER A 325 38.24 55.36 7.51
N SER A 326 37.12 54.76 7.10
CA SER A 326 36.07 55.40 6.31
C SER A 326 34.94 55.92 7.18
N HIS A 327 34.59 57.20 7.01
CA HIS A 327 33.58 57.90 7.81
C HIS A 327 32.47 58.43 6.91
N ASN A 328 31.27 58.58 7.45
CA ASN A 328 30.12 59.14 6.75
C ASN A 328 29.75 60.53 7.31
N LEU A 329 29.49 61.50 6.42
CA LEU A 329 28.92 62.78 6.83
C LEU A 329 27.41 62.66 7.06
N THR A 330 26.97 62.75 8.32
CA THR A 330 25.56 62.64 8.69
C THR A 330 24.74 63.81 8.13
N GLY A 331 23.70 63.49 7.36
CA GLY A 331 22.82 64.49 6.74
C GLY A 331 23.39 65.14 5.47
N GLY A 332 24.61 64.78 5.07
CA GLY A 332 25.23 65.21 3.81
C GLY A 332 25.34 66.74 3.64
N MET A 333 25.41 67.18 2.39
CA MET A 333 25.52 68.58 2.02
C MET A 333 24.30 69.42 2.39
N LEU A 334 23.11 68.83 2.52
CA LEU A 334 21.93 69.53 3.03
C LEU A 334 22.19 70.04 4.45
N ARG A 335 22.62 69.14 5.35
CA ARG A 335 22.90 69.50 6.74
C ARG A 335 24.14 70.39 6.86
N TRP A 336 25.13 70.20 5.99
CA TRP A 336 26.29 71.10 5.88
C TRP A 336 25.89 72.54 5.55
N ASN A 337 24.95 72.73 4.62
CA ASN A 337 24.43 74.05 4.26
C ASN A 337 23.50 74.62 5.35
N GLU A 338 22.67 73.80 6.00
CA GLU A 338 21.85 74.21 7.15
C GLU A 338 22.72 74.75 8.30
N ALA A 339 23.87 74.10 8.55
CA ALA A 339 24.88 74.55 9.50
C ALA A 339 25.67 75.80 9.06
N ARG A 340 25.37 76.34 7.86
CA ARG A 340 26.01 77.52 7.25
C ARG A 340 27.54 77.40 7.15
N LEU A 341 28.03 76.19 6.94
CA LEU A 341 29.47 75.92 6.79
C LEU A 341 29.96 76.31 5.39
N PRO A 342 31.24 76.68 5.23
CA PRO A 342 31.78 77.10 3.94
C PRO A 342 31.65 76.02 2.86
N VAL A 343 31.30 76.47 1.66
CA VAL A 343 31.23 75.64 0.45
C VAL A 343 31.91 76.36 -0.70
N THR A 344 32.50 75.60 -1.61
CA THR A 344 32.93 76.12 -2.91
C THR A 344 31.77 75.99 -3.89
N LYS A 345 31.43 77.10 -4.54
CA LYS A 345 30.48 77.16 -5.65
C LYS A 345 31.22 77.64 -6.89
N ARG A 346 30.82 77.16 -8.07
CA ARG A 346 31.36 77.70 -9.32
C ARG A 346 30.96 79.18 -9.41
N ALA A 347 31.91 80.07 -9.72
CA ALA A 347 31.57 81.45 -10.04
C ALA A 347 30.59 81.45 -11.24
N ALA A 348 29.52 82.23 -11.13
CA ALA A 348 28.49 82.34 -12.17
C ALA A 348 29.06 82.74 -13.53
#